data_AF-A0A3B0TL06-F1
#
_entry.id   AF-A0A3B0TL06-F1
#
_cell.length_a   1.000
_cell.length_b   1.000
_cell.length_c   1.000
_cell.angle_alpha   90.00
_cell.angle_beta   90.00
_cell.angle_gamma   90.00
#
_symmetry.space_group_name_H-M   'P 1'
#
loop_
_entity.id
_entity.type
_entity.pdbx_description
1 polymer ?
#
loop_
_entity_poly.entity_id
_entity_poly.type
_entity_poly.pdbx_seq_one_letter_code
_entity_poly.pdbx_strand_id
1 'polypeptide(L)'
;MKYQKKPFDVRIENLHNSHKTHIVHYLIRDHFSGLFYAELCDSNSLIPIHDFLYRAWQKKSYHPMVGIPVFLTIPKNAQDLYPNLVQFVEKIGITYIKVTSGFQGGVRDIRTWENELKWCAVDFANPFGQQREATIQQAQDDMPQMFKRLFESSYNGPAKKDVYLSGISSDQKIFVPKSMGDFKKIYVDVDK
;
A
#
# COMPACT_ATOMS: atom_id res chain seq x y z
N MET A 1 10.63 7.75 30.46
CA MET A 1 10.76 7.01 29.18
C MET A 1 12.23 6.77 28.88
N LYS A 2 12.68 5.51 28.89
CA LYS A 2 14.06 5.15 28.50
C LYS A 2 14.11 5.15 26.97
N TYR A 3 14.78 6.14 26.37
CA TYR A 3 15.00 6.21 24.93
C TYR A 3 15.62 4.89 24.46
N GLN A 4 14.93 4.17 23.56
CA GLN A 4 15.40 2.89 23.05
C GLN A 4 16.61 3.14 22.14
N LYS A 5 17.80 2.75 22.62
CA LYS A 5 19.11 3.07 22.00
C LYS A 5 19.46 2.22 20.77
N LYS A 6 18.74 1.11 20.53
CA LYS A 6 18.96 0.24 19.36
C LYS A 6 17.78 0.39 18.40
N PRO A 7 18.03 0.61 17.09
CA PRO A 7 16.98 0.48 16.09
C PRO A 7 16.37 -0.92 16.19
N PHE A 8 15.05 -0.99 16.11
CA PHE A 8 14.35 -2.28 16.01
C PHE A 8 14.78 -2.95 14.71
N ASP A 9 15.62 -3.98 14.79
CA ASP A 9 15.96 -4.85 13.66
C ASP A 9 14.87 -5.93 13.53
N VAL A 10 13.63 -5.49 13.32
CA VAL A 10 12.51 -6.40 13.03
C VAL A 10 12.51 -6.56 11.53
N ARG A 11 13.10 -7.66 11.10
CA ARG A 11 13.01 -8.08 9.71
C ARG A 11 11.73 -8.88 9.53
N ILE A 12 11.06 -8.66 8.41
CA ILE A 12 9.82 -9.35 8.05
C ILE A 12 9.99 -10.89 8.13
N GLU A 13 11.15 -11.40 7.75
CA GLU A 13 11.55 -12.81 7.86
C GLU A 13 11.46 -13.39 9.29
N ASN A 14 11.60 -12.55 10.32
CA ASN A 14 11.62 -12.96 11.73
C ASN A 14 10.37 -12.52 12.50
N LEU A 15 9.29 -12.09 11.82
CA LEU A 15 8.05 -11.67 12.48
C LEU A 15 7.50 -12.74 13.42
N HIS A 16 7.57 -14.00 13.02
CA HIS A 16 7.12 -15.16 13.80
C HIS A 16 7.96 -15.40 15.07
N ASN A 17 9.23 -14.97 15.08
CA ASN A 17 10.14 -15.13 16.22
C ASN A 17 10.06 -13.97 17.22
N SER A 18 9.24 -12.96 16.91
CA SER A 18 9.04 -11.83 17.80
C SER A 18 7.99 -12.15 18.87
N HIS A 19 8.32 -11.92 20.14
CA HIS A 19 7.33 -11.91 21.25
C HIS A 19 6.42 -10.67 21.25
N LYS A 20 6.47 -9.86 20.20
CA LYS A 20 5.68 -8.63 20.02
C LYS A 20 4.87 -8.71 18.74
N THR A 21 3.64 -8.21 18.81
CA THR A 21 2.80 -7.92 17.64
C THR A 21 3.34 -6.70 16.92
N HIS A 22 3.59 -6.80 15.62
CA HIS A 22 4.03 -5.70 14.78
C HIS A 22 2.93 -5.24 13.84
N ILE A 23 2.98 -3.97 13.44
CA ILE A 23 2.15 -3.44 12.36
C ILE A 23 2.89 -3.70 11.05
N VAL A 24 2.17 -4.26 10.07
CA VAL A 24 2.68 -4.53 8.73
C VAL A 24 1.94 -3.66 7.74
N HIS A 25 2.71 -2.93 6.92
CA HIS A 25 2.20 -1.98 5.94
C HIS A 25 2.29 -2.61 4.55
N TYR A 26 1.15 -2.72 3.87
CA TYR A 26 1.07 -3.12 2.47
C TYR A 26 0.88 -1.87 1.65
N LEU A 27 1.77 -1.62 0.70
CA LEU A 27 1.81 -0.37 -0.04
C LEU A 27 1.98 -0.65 -1.52
N ILE A 28 1.23 0.07 -2.36
CA ILE A 28 1.41 0.07 -3.81
C ILE A 28 1.25 1.48 -4.34
N ARG A 29 2.10 1.83 -5.29
CA ARG A 29 2.12 3.15 -5.90
C ARG A 29 2.10 3.06 -7.40
N ASP A 30 1.26 3.88 -8.01
CA ASP A 30 1.40 4.20 -9.42
C ASP A 30 2.43 5.33 -9.58
N HIS A 31 3.53 5.04 -10.25
CA HIS A 31 4.61 6.00 -10.50
C HIS A 31 4.18 7.16 -11.40
N PHE A 32 3.25 6.93 -12.34
CA PHE A 32 2.84 7.95 -13.30
C PHE A 32 1.93 8.98 -12.64
N SER A 33 0.80 8.53 -12.06
CA SER A 33 -0.13 9.44 -11.37
C SER A 33 0.34 9.86 -9.97
N GLY A 34 1.27 9.12 -9.38
CA GLY A 34 1.67 9.27 -7.99
C GLY A 34 0.63 8.79 -6.98
N LEU A 35 -0.49 8.21 -7.44
CA LEU A 35 -1.52 7.62 -6.59
C LEU A 35 -0.96 6.47 -5.77
N PHE A 36 -1.38 6.39 -4.52
CA PHE A 36 -0.82 5.48 -3.54
C PHE A 36 -1.95 4.79 -2.78
N TYR A 37 -1.91 3.47 -2.72
CA TYR A 37 -2.85 2.65 -1.96
C TYR A 37 -2.11 1.87 -0.88
N ALA A 38 -2.76 1.73 0.27
CA ALA A 38 -2.18 1.14 1.46
C ALA A 38 -3.20 0.29 2.23
N GLU A 39 -2.72 -0.74 2.90
CA GLU A 39 -3.47 -1.47 3.92
C GLU A 39 -2.57 -1.76 5.12
N LEU A 40 -3.18 -1.89 6.30
CA LEU A 40 -2.50 -2.23 7.54
C LEU A 40 -3.03 -3.56 8.05
N CYS A 41 -2.14 -4.39 8.58
CA CYS A 41 -2.53 -5.53 9.40
C CYS A 41 -1.53 -5.71 10.54
N ASP A 42 -1.85 -6.61 11.46
CA ASP A 42 -0.88 -7.07 12.44
C ASP A 42 -0.05 -8.26 11.91
N SER A 43 1.06 -8.53 12.59
CA SER A 43 1.98 -9.62 12.25
C SER A 43 1.42 -11.03 12.44
N ASN A 44 0.30 -11.18 13.16
CA ASN A 44 -0.35 -12.47 13.40
C ASN A 44 -1.39 -12.78 12.30
N SER A 45 -1.85 -11.74 11.59
CA SER A 45 -2.91 -11.82 10.59
C SER A 45 -2.46 -11.16 9.28
N LEU A 46 -1.37 -11.68 8.69
CA LEU A 46 -0.85 -11.17 7.43
C LEU A 46 -1.89 -11.31 6.31
N ILE A 47 -2.03 -10.25 5.52
CA ILE A 47 -2.89 -10.24 4.35
C ILE A 47 -2.24 -11.10 3.25
N PRO A 48 -2.96 -12.04 2.63
CA PRO A 48 -2.48 -12.71 1.44
C PRO A 48 -2.16 -11.68 0.34
N ILE A 49 -0.99 -11.77 -0.28
CA ILE A 49 -0.56 -10.69 -1.20
C ILE A 49 -1.50 -10.53 -2.41
N HIS A 50 -2.10 -11.63 -2.89
CA HIS A 50 -3.08 -11.59 -3.96
C HIS A 50 -4.34 -10.79 -3.57
N ASP A 51 -4.74 -10.86 -2.31
CA ASP A 51 -5.92 -10.18 -1.78
C ASP A 51 -5.69 -8.67 -1.74
N PHE A 52 -4.52 -8.27 -1.23
CA PHE A 52 -4.10 -6.89 -1.26
C PHE A 52 -4.06 -6.34 -2.70
N LEU A 53 -3.45 -7.07 -3.64
CA LEU A 53 -3.35 -6.63 -5.04
C LEU A 53 -4.73 -6.57 -5.72
N TYR A 54 -5.60 -7.55 -5.48
CA TYR A 54 -6.97 -7.55 -5.96
C TYR A 54 -7.71 -6.32 -5.46
N ARG A 55 -7.62 -6.04 -4.15
CA ARG A 55 -8.24 -4.87 -3.55
C ARG A 55 -7.64 -3.59 -4.10
N ALA A 56 -6.32 -3.51 -4.26
CA ALA A 56 -5.66 -2.34 -4.83
C ALA A 56 -6.11 -2.03 -6.26
N TRP A 57 -6.35 -3.04 -7.09
CA TRP A 57 -6.66 -2.86 -8.51
C TRP A 57 -8.15 -2.89 -8.84
N GLN A 58 -9.01 -3.40 -7.96
CA GLN A 58 -10.46 -3.32 -8.18
C GLN A 58 -10.99 -1.89 -8.01
N LYS A 59 -12.14 -1.62 -8.63
CA LYS A 59 -12.83 -0.33 -8.49
C LYS A 59 -13.33 -0.17 -7.04
N LYS A 60 -13.10 1.00 -6.46
CA LYS A 60 -13.47 1.36 -5.08
C LYS A 60 -14.30 2.64 -5.08
N SER A 61 -15.20 2.80 -4.11
CA SER A 61 -15.95 4.06 -3.92
C SER A 61 -15.12 5.17 -3.29
N TYR A 62 -14.13 4.81 -2.48
CA TYR A 62 -13.40 5.74 -1.61
C TYR A 62 -11.99 6.10 -2.11
N HIS A 63 -11.51 5.51 -3.21
CA HIS A 63 -10.13 5.68 -3.65
C HIS A 63 -9.98 5.50 -5.17
N PRO A 64 -9.21 6.38 -5.85
CA PRO A 64 -9.19 6.46 -7.31
C PRO A 64 -8.32 5.40 -8.01
N MET A 65 -7.32 4.81 -7.34
CA MET A 65 -6.50 3.73 -7.94
C MET A 65 -7.35 2.51 -8.31
N VAL A 66 -7.25 2.13 -9.59
CA VAL A 66 -7.95 1.01 -10.24
C VAL A 66 -7.13 0.55 -11.46
N GLY A 67 -7.20 -0.74 -11.80
CA GLY A 67 -6.55 -1.35 -12.97
C GLY A 67 -5.24 -2.09 -12.66
N ILE A 68 -4.94 -3.11 -13.46
CA ILE A 68 -3.78 -4.01 -13.30
C ILE A 68 -2.56 -3.47 -14.07
N PRO A 69 -1.48 -2.97 -13.44
CA PRO A 69 -0.43 -2.26 -14.17
C PRO A 69 0.27 -3.13 -15.23
N VAL A 70 0.79 -2.52 -16.30
CA VAL A 70 1.58 -3.25 -17.31
C VAL A 70 2.95 -3.66 -16.75
N PHE A 71 3.51 -2.81 -15.88
CA PHE A 71 4.81 -3.01 -15.26
C PHE A 71 4.69 -2.91 -13.74
N LEU A 72 5.43 -3.75 -13.02
CA LEU A 72 5.48 -3.69 -11.56
C LEU A 72 6.91 -3.90 -11.06
N THR A 73 7.36 -3.00 -10.20
CA THR A 73 8.57 -3.20 -9.38
C THR A 73 8.17 -3.82 -8.05
N ILE A 74 8.96 -4.79 -7.59
CA ILE A 74 8.70 -5.49 -6.32
C ILE A 74 9.98 -5.50 -5.51
N PRO A 75 10.00 -4.90 -4.30
CA PRO A 75 11.20 -4.85 -3.48
C PRO A 75 11.55 -6.24 -2.92
N LYS A 76 12.83 -6.43 -2.60
CA LYS A 76 13.37 -7.74 -2.21
C LYS A 76 12.69 -8.32 -0.97
N ASN A 77 12.41 -7.49 0.04
CA ASN A 77 11.68 -7.89 1.24
C ASN A 77 10.27 -8.45 0.96
N ALA A 78 9.55 -7.89 -0.01
CA ALA A 78 8.23 -8.41 -0.41
C ALA A 78 8.36 -9.74 -1.15
N GLN A 79 9.40 -9.91 -1.96
CA GLN A 79 9.70 -11.20 -2.61
C GLN A 79 10.08 -12.27 -1.58
N ASP A 80 10.84 -11.90 -0.55
CA ASP A 80 11.25 -12.84 0.50
C ASP A 80 10.05 -13.28 1.35
N LEU A 81 9.12 -12.37 1.64
CA LEU A 81 7.86 -12.70 2.33
C LEU A 81 6.89 -13.51 1.45
N TYR A 82 6.86 -13.24 0.14
CA TYR A 82 5.99 -13.92 -0.82
C TYR A 82 6.81 -14.48 -1.99
N PRO A 83 7.46 -15.65 -1.85
CA PRO A 83 8.39 -16.19 -2.84
C PRO A 83 7.79 -16.39 -4.24
N ASN A 84 6.49 -16.69 -4.32
CA ASN A 84 5.78 -16.93 -5.59
C ASN A 84 5.21 -15.65 -6.22
N LEU A 85 5.41 -14.48 -5.60
CA LEU A 85 4.79 -13.23 -6.04
C LEU A 85 5.21 -12.81 -7.45
N VAL A 86 6.50 -12.91 -7.78
CA VAL A 86 7.01 -12.54 -9.11
C VAL A 86 6.36 -13.41 -10.19
N GLN A 87 6.36 -14.73 -9.97
CA GLN A 87 5.74 -15.69 -10.90
C GLN A 87 4.23 -15.44 -11.03
N PHE A 88 3.55 -15.11 -9.93
CA PHE A 88 2.13 -14.77 -9.94
C PHE A 88 1.86 -13.54 -10.80
N VAL A 89 2.60 -12.43 -10.62
CA VAL A 89 2.36 -11.20 -11.37
C VAL A 89 2.69 -11.38 -12.86
N GLU A 90 3.70 -12.17 -13.20
CA GLU A 90 4.02 -12.50 -14.59
C GLU A 90 2.93 -13.35 -15.24
N LYS A 91 2.34 -14.33 -14.51
CA LYS A 91 1.23 -15.16 -15.00
C LYS A 91 -0.03 -14.35 -15.32
N ILE A 92 -0.34 -13.31 -14.54
CA ILE A 92 -1.46 -12.41 -14.82
C ILE A 92 -1.15 -11.39 -15.94
N GLY A 93 0.05 -11.45 -16.53
CA GLY A 93 0.45 -10.62 -17.68
C GLY A 93 1.12 -9.30 -17.31
N ILE A 94 1.57 -9.13 -16.06
CA ILE A 94 2.34 -7.96 -15.63
C ILE A 94 3.82 -8.24 -15.87
N THR A 95 4.54 -7.30 -16.48
CA THR A 95 5.99 -7.40 -16.63
C THR A 95 6.68 -6.97 -15.34
N TYR A 96 7.36 -7.90 -14.68
CA TYR A 96 8.18 -7.59 -13.50
C TYR A 96 9.45 -6.82 -13.90
N ILE A 97 9.72 -5.71 -13.21
CA ILE A 97 10.96 -4.96 -13.36
C ILE A 97 11.81 -5.18 -12.10
N LYS A 98 12.98 -5.78 -12.30
CA LYS A 98 13.94 -6.00 -11.21
C LYS A 98 14.44 -4.66 -10.66
N VAL A 99 14.24 -4.45 -9.36
CA VAL A 99 14.78 -3.29 -8.65
C VAL A 99 16.28 -3.46 -8.41
N THR A 100 17.05 -2.40 -8.63
CA THR A 100 18.51 -2.37 -8.41
C THR A 100 18.92 -1.54 -7.20
N SER A 101 17.99 -0.76 -6.63
CA SER A 101 18.21 0.08 -5.45
C SER A 101 16.94 0.24 -4.62
N GLY A 102 17.08 0.64 -3.36
CA GLY A 102 15.96 0.91 -2.46
C GLY A 102 15.04 2.05 -2.93
N PHE A 103 15.56 3.01 -3.72
CA PHE A 103 14.73 4.06 -4.31
C PHE A 103 13.72 3.51 -5.32
N GLN A 104 14.14 2.55 -6.14
CA GLN A 104 13.24 1.84 -7.06
C GLN A 104 12.31 0.87 -6.33
N GLY A 105 12.69 0.44 -5.13
CA GLY A 105 11.89 -0.42 -4.25
C GLY A 105 10.87 0.31 -3.38
N GLY A 106 10.69 1.62 -3.53
CA GLY A 106 9.63 2.35 -2.83
C GLY A 106 9.95 2.78 -1.39
N VAL A 107 11.22 2.85 -0.98
CA VAL A 107 11.61 3.32 0.37
C VAL A 107 11.02 4.70 0.70
N ARG A 108 10.89 5.58 -0.29
CA ARG A 108 10.26 6.89 -0.11
C ARG A 108 8.77 6.80 0.20
N ASP A 109 8.08 5.82 -0.37
CA ASP A 109 6.63 5.68 -0.23
C ASP A 109 6.26 5.19 1.19
N ILE A 110 7.11 4.34 1.80
CA ILE A 110 7.02 4.00 3.23
C ILE A 110 7.12 5.26 4.09
N ARG A 111 8.13 6.10 3.86
CA ARG A 111 8.31 7.34 4.63
C ARG A 111 7.14 8.31 4.46
N THR A 112 6.61 8.42 3.24
CA THR A 112 5.40 9.22 2.99
C THR A 112 4.24 8.68 3.80
N TRP A 113 3.98 7.37 3.77
CA TRP A 113 2.90 6.73 4.52
C TRP A 113 3.05 6.89 6.04
N GLU A 114 4.24 6.67 6.59
CA GLU A 114 4.51 6.85 8.02
C GLU A 114 4.30 8.30 8.47
N ASN A 115 4.61 9.28 7.62
CA ASN A 115 4.34 10.67 7.96
C ASN A 115 2.85 10.96 8.03
N GLU A 116 2.04 10.39 7.14
CA GLU A 116 0.58 10.52 7.19
C GLU A 116 -0.02 9.83 8.42
N LEU A 117 0.48 8.63 8.75
CA LEU A 117 0.09 7.92 9.96
C LEU A 117 0.37 8.72 11.23
N LYS A 118 1.50 9.44 11.30
CA LYS A 118 1.81 10.34 12.43
C LYS A 118 0.75 11.43 12.58
N TRP A 119 0.35 12.07 11.48
CA TRP A 119 -0.70 13.10 11.52
C TRP A 119 -2.05 12.53 11.94
N CYS A 120 -2.38 11.33 11.49
CA CYS A 120 -3.62 10.67 11.89
C CYS A 120 -3.58 10.26 13.37
N ALA A 121 -2.45 9.79 13.90
CA ALA A 121 -2.28 9.51 15.33
C ALA A 121 -2.47 10.74 16.22
N VAL A 122 -2.09 11.94 15.74
CA VAL A 122 -2.36 13.21 16.43
C VAL A 122 -3.87 13.50 16.47
N ASP A 123 -4.59 13.21 15.38
CA ASP A 123 -6.04 13.43 15.32
C ASP A 123 -6.85 12.36 16.07
N PHE A 124 -6.35 11.12 16.15
CA PHE A 124 -6.90 10.08 17.02
C PHE A 124 -6.67 10.39 18.50
N ALA A 125 -5.62 11.14 18.81
CA ALA A 125 -5.37 11.69 20.14
C ALA A 125 -6.23 12.94 20.41
N ASN A 126 -7.55 12.75 20.38
CA ASN A 126 -8.59 13.49 21.10
C ASN A 126 -8.38 15.01 21.40
N PRO A 127 -9.28 15.91 20.96
CA PRO A 127 -9.26 17.33 21.39
C PRO A 127 -9.41 17.55 22.91
N PHE A 128 -9.75 16.50 23.68
CA PHE A 128 -9.87 16.54 25.14
C PHE A 128 -8.63 16.07 25.92
N GLY A 129 -7.47 15.91 25.26
CA GLY A 129 -6.17 15.80 25.95
C GLY A 129 -5.86 14.45 26.61
N GLN A 130 -6.67 13.41 26.40
CA GLN A 130 -6.29 12.03 26.76
C GLN A 130 -5.63 11.37 25.54
N GLN A 131 -4.30 11.31 25.54
CA GLN A 131 -3.56 10.47 24.61
C GLN A 131 -3.87 9.00 24.91
N ARG A 132 -4.74 8.40 24.10
CA ARG A 132 -4.92 6.95 24.07
C ARG A 132 -4.30 6.44 22.77
N GLU A 133 -3.50 5.38 22.87
CA GLU A 133 -2.98 4.70 21.69
C GLU A 133 -4.15 4.15 20.87
N ALA A 134 -4.21 4.48 19.58
CA ALA A 134 -5.21 3.94 18.66
C ALA A 134 -4.96 2.44 18.43
N THR A 135 -6.03 1.65 18.36
CA THR A 135 -5.91 0.23 18.01
C THR A 135 -5.69 0.06 16.50
N ILE A 136 -5.16 -1.10 16.09
CA ILE A 136 -4.99 -1.42 14.66
C ILE A 136 -6.33 -1.41 13.93
N GLN A 137 -7.40 -1.92 14.58
CA GLN A 137 -8.75 -1.90 14.01
C GLN A 137 -9.24 -0.47 13.74
N GLN A 138 -9.03 0.45 14.68
CA GLN A 138 -9.39 1.86 14.49
C GLN A 138 -8.61 2.46 13.31
N ALA A 139 -7.31 2.21 13.23
CA ALA A 139 -6.50 2.66 12.10
C ALA A 139 -6.99 2.10 10.75
N GLN A 140 -7.45 0.84 10.72
CA GLN A 140 -8.04 0.21 9.53
C GLN A 140 -9.38 0.84 9.14
N ASP A 141 -10.25 1.10 10.11
CA ASP A 141 -11.58 1.67 9.89
C ASP A 141 -11.50 3.10 9.33
N ASP A 142 -10.49 3.86 9.76
CA ASP A 142 -10.27 5.25 9.36
C ASP A 142 -9.42 5.42 8.08
N MET A 143 -8.98 4.32 7.46
CA MET A 143 -8.21 4.33 6.21
C MET A 143 -8.83 5.20 5.10
N PRO A 144 -10.17 5.18 4.85
CA PRO A 144 -10.78 6.04 3.83
C PRO A 144 -10.53 7.53 4.07
N GLN A 145 -10.59 7.97 5.33
CA GLN A 145 -10.37 9.36 5.75
C GLN A 145 -8.88 9.72 5.62
N MET A 146 -7.98 8.80 5.95
CA MET A 146 -6.55 8.97 5.73
C MET A 146 -6.23 9.18 4.25
N PHE A 147 -6.80 8.35 3.37
CA PHE A 147 -6.66 8.50 1.93
C PHE A 147 -7.20 9.82 1.44
N LYS A 148 -8.39 10.22 1.92
CA LYS A 148 -8.97 11.51 1.58
C LYS A 148 -7.99 12.65 1.87
N ARG A 149 -7.34 12.67 3.03
CA ARG A 149 -6.32 13.68 3.39
C ARG A 149 -5.07 13.61 2.52
N LEU A 150 -4.57 12.41 2.23
CA LEU A 150 -3.44 12.22 1.32
C LEU A 150 -3.70 12.84 -0.07
N PHE A 151 -4.94 12.77 -0.53
CA PHE A 151 -5.35 13.31 -1.82
C PHE A 151 -5.80 14.78 -1.75
N GLU A 152 -6.26 15.27 -0.61
CA GLU A 152 -6.79 16.64 -0.45
C GLU A 152 -5.82 17.59 0.27
N SER A 153 -4.75 17.09 0.90
CA SER A 153 -3.83 17.93 1.65
C SER A 153 -3.09 18.89 0.73
N SER A 154 -3.31 20.17 0.99
CA SER A 154 -2.72 21.34 0.33
C SER A 154 -1.20 21.45 0.50
N TYR A 155 -0.56 20.50 1.21
CA TYR A 155 0.86 20.52 1.55
C TYR A 155 1.79 20.17 0.36
N ASN A 156 1.26 19.65 -0.75
CA ASN A 156 2.05 19.16 -1.89
C ASN A 156 1.74 19.85 -3.24
N GLY A 157 1.14 21.05 -3.23
CA GLY A 157 0.62 21.70 -4.43
C GLY A 157 -0.79 21.21 -4.80
N PRO A 158 -1.32 21.49 -6.00
CA PRO A 158 -2.60 20.91 -6.43
C PRO A 158 -2.56 19.40 -6.25
N ALA A 159 -3.67 18.81 -5.80
CA ALA A 159 -3.72 17.37 -5.57
C ALA A 159 -3.17 16.67 -6.81
N LYS A 160 -2.27 15.69 -6.65
CA LYS A 160 -1.80 14.91 -7.81
C LYS A 160 -2.97 14.27 -8.54
N LYS A 161 -4.06 14.00 -7.84
CA LYS A 161 -5.38 13.69 -8.38
C LYS A 161 -5.90 14.79 -9.31
N ASP A 162 -5.89 16.06 -8.92
CA ASP A 162 -6.37 17.16 -9.75
C ASP A 162 -5.46 17.36 -10.97
N VAL A 163 -4.14 17.21 -10.83
CA VAL A 163 -3.21 17.17 -11.98
C VAL A 163 -3.54 15.99 -12.90
N TYR A 164 -3.71 14.80 -12.33
CA TYR A 164 -4.08 13.57 -13.04
C TYR A 164 -5.44 13.70 -13.76
N LEU A 165 -6.46 14.27 -13.10
CA LEU A 165 -7.80 14.49 -13.61
C LEU A 165 -7.86 15.68 -14.60
N SER A 166 -7.00 16.70 -14.43
CA SER A 166 -6.93 17.86 -15.34
C SER A 166 -6.32 17.51 -16.70
N GLY A 167 -5.53 16.44 -16.80
CA GLY A 167 -5.10 15.84 -18.07
C GLY A 167 -6.18 14.99 -18.77
N ILE A 168 -7.32 14.71 -18.09
CA ILE A 168 -8.46 13.94 -18.62
C ILE A 168 -9.48 14.87 -19.30
N SER A 169 -8.99 15.88 -20.02
CA SER A 169 -9.76 16.57 -21.06
C SER A 169 -9.49 15.98 -22.45
N SER A 170 -8.61 14.98 -22.56
CA SER A 170 -8.29 14.32 -23.82
C SER A 170 -8.96 12.96 -23.91
N ASP A 171 -9.35 12.60 -25.13
CA ASP A 171 -9.98 11.34 -25.55
C ASP A 171 -9.09 10.09 -25.32
N GLN A 172 -8.09 10.19 -24.45
CA GLN A 172 -7.22 9.10 -24.04
C GLN A 172 -8.01 8.14 -23.16
N LYS A 173 -8.41 7.01 -23.76
CA LYS A 173 -8.89 5.84 -23.05
C LYS A 173 -7.88 5.50 -21.96
N ILE A 174 -8.30 5.62 -20.70
CA ILE A 174 -7.62 4.98 -19.57
C ILE A 174 -7.35 3.55 -20.01
N PHE A 175 -6.08 3.15 -20.06
CA PHE A 175 -5.71 1.80 -20.38
C PHE A 175 -6.18 0.94 -19.21
N VAL A 176 -7.44 0.48 -19.27
CA VAL A 176 -7.98 -0.54 -18.39
C VAL A 176 -7.23 -1.80 -18.79
N PRO A 177 -6.31 -2.29 -17.95
CA PRO A 177 -5.47 -3.41 -18.34
C PRO A 177 -6.32 -4.67 -18.38
N LYS A 178 -5.80 -5.72 -19.05
CA LYS A 178 -6.51 -6.98 -19.36
C LYS A 178 -7.38 -7.43 -18.18
N SER A 179 -8.61 -7.80 -18.51
CA SER A 179 -9.74 -7.86 -17.59
C SER A 179 -9.44 -8.47 -16.21
N MET A 180 -10.09 -7.96 -15.16
CA MET A 180 -10.15 -8.60 -13.83
C MET A 180 -10.60 -10.08 -13.89
N GLY A 181 -11.15 -10.56 -15.00
CA GLY A 181 -11.50 -11.95 -15.23
C GLY A 181 -10.30 -12.89 -15.24
N ASP A 182 -9.15 -12.47 -15.78
CA ASP A 182 -7.94 -13.31 -15.79
C ASP A 182 -7.32 -13.40 -14.40
N PHE A 183 -7.34 -12.29 -13.65
CA PHE A 183 -6.96 -12.27 -12.25
C PHE A 183 -7.82 -13.25 -11.43
N LYS A 184 -9.15 -13.21 -11.58
CA LYS A 184 -10.06 -14.11 -10.85
C LYS A 184 -9.86 -15.60 -11.18
N LYS A 185 -9.54 -15.93 -12.43
CA LYS A 185 -9.26 -17.33 -12.83
C LYS A 185 -8.00 -17.85 -12.17
N ILE A 186 -6.92 -17.07 -12.25
CA ILE A 186 -5.61 -17.45 -11.67
C ILE A 186 -5.68 -17.46 -10.14
N TYR A 187 -6.45 -16.55 -9.52
CA TYR A 187 -6.69 -16.51 -8.09
C TYR A 187 -7.29 -17.83 -7.57
N VAL A 188 -8.33 -18.36 -8.23
CA VAL A 188 -9.01 -19.60 -7.82
C VAL A 188 -8.12 -20.83 -7.93
N ASP A 189 -7.11 -20.82 -8.80
CA ASP A 189 -6.16 -21.92 -8.97
C ASP A 189 -5.00 -21.89 -7.95
N VAL A 190 -4.81 -20.78 -7.23
CA VAL A 190 -3.78 -20.68 -6.16
C VAL A 190 -4.30 -21.19 -4.81
N ASP A 191 -5.62 -21.21 -4.60
CA ASP A 191 -6.28 -21.71 -3.39
C ASP A 191 -6.62 -23.21 -3.43
N LYS A 192 -6.16 -23.95 -4.46
CA LYS A 192 -6.30 -25.41 -4.60
C LYS A 192 -4.94 -26.11 -4.47
#